data_AF-M7SXK1-F1
#
_entry.id   AF-M7SXK1-F1
#
_cell.length_a   1.000
_cell.length_b   1.000
_cell.length_c   1.000
_cell.angle_alpha   90.00
_cell.angle_beta   90.00
_cell.angle_gamma   90.00
#
_symmetry.space_group_name_H-M   'P 1'
#
loop_
_entity.id
_entity.type
_entity.pdbx_description
1 polymer ?
#
loop_
_entity_poly.entity_id
_entity_poly.type
_entity_poly.pdbx_seq_one_letter_code
_entity_poly.pdbx_strand_id
1 'polypeptide(L)'
;MVYFLLRRTGEEARQSVDFSRAFVSAAIDSPEPDAAARSRNTEPKVVLLELGILLLEIWHQTTLEARFGLNEAPTDYYLRLVRAVEWLEDSDNSPPYLYETAVSYCIRGMLGPEVRLMSWDTNELWNWVCKDIIEPLSNNCKQWR
;
A
#
# COMPACT_ATOMS: atom_id res chain seq x y z
N MET A 1 35.04 -10.21 2.89
CA MET A 1 34.86 -11.55 2.33
C MET A 1 34.28 -12.42 3.44
N VAL A 2 32.97 -12.69 3.40
CA VAL A 2 32.28 -13.50 4.41
C VAL A 2 31.57 -14.61 3.66
N TYR A 3 31.93 -15.85 3.98
CA TYR A 3 31.28 -17.04 3.48
C TYR A 3 30.19 -17.46 4.46
N PHE A 4 29.05 -17.90 3.94
CA PHE A 4 28.08 -18.69 4.69
C PHE A 4 27.99 -20.07 4.04
N LEU A 5 28.56 -21.06 4.72
CA LEU A 5 28.26 -22.46 4.49
C LEU A 5 27.08 -22.81 5.38
N LEU A 6 25.91 -23.04 4.79
CA LEU A 6 24.92 -23.93 5.40
C LEU A 6 24.68 -25.14 4.49
N ARG A 7 24.86 -26.28 5.15
CA ARG A 7 24.99 -27.63 4.62
C ARG A 7 23.66 -28.12 4.07
N ARG A 8 23.74 -28.78 2.91
CA ARG A 8 22.67 -29.41 2.14
C ARG A 8 22.14 -30.67 2.82
N THR A 9 20.83 -30.79 2.97
CA THR A 9 20.12 -32.09 3.05
C THR A 9 18.71 -31.95 2.47
N GLY A 10 18.36 -32.80 1.50
CA GLY A 10 17.00 -33.04 1.02
C GLY A 10 16.68 -32.39 -0.32
N GLU A 11 16.76 -33.18 -1.39
CA GLU A 11 16.27 -32.86 -2.72
C GLU A 11 14.74 -32.79 -2.74
N GLU A 12 14.17 -31.60 -2.85
CA GLU A 12 12.90 -31.39 -3.56
C GLU A 12 13.05 -30.09 -4.35
N ALA A 13 12.75 -30.16 -5.65
CA ALA A 13 13.01 -29.11 -6.62
C ALA A 13 12.32 -27.80 -6.22
N ARG A 14 13.06 -26.91 -5.56
CA ARG A 14 12.61 -25.56 -5.26
C ARG A 14 12.40 -24.84 -6.58
N GLN A 15 11.14 -24.59 -6.94
CA GLN A 15 10.80 -23.53 -7.88
C GLN A 15 11.52 -22.27 -7.40
N SER A 16 12.57 -21.87 -8.11
CA SER A 16 13.27 -20.64 -7.81
C SER A 16 12.29 -19.51 -8.06
N VAL A 17 11.79 -18.92 -6.98
CA VAL A 17 10.94 -17.73 -7.06
C VAL A 17 11.79 -16.64 -7.70
N ASP A 18 11.37 -16.21 -8.88
CA ASP A 18 12.03 -15.16 -9.62
C ASP A 18 11.60 -13.81 -9.04
N PHE A 19 12.42 -13.27 -8.14
CA PHE A 19 12.22 -11.95 -7.54
C PHE A 19 12.47 -10.80 -8.52
N SER A 20 12.94 -11.06 -9.74
CA SER A 20 13.09 -10.04 -10.78
C SER A 20 11.83 -9.83 -11.61
N ARG A 21 10.86 -10.74 -11.48
CA ARG A 21 9.57 -10.66 -12.17
C ARG A 21 8.56 -9.89 -11.34
N ALA A 22 7.91 -8.90 -11.97
CA ALA A 22 6.80 -8.19 -11.34
C ALA A 22 5.68 -9.19 -10.97
N PHE A 23 5.25 -9.16 -9.72
CA PHE A 23 4.21 -10.06 -9.20
C PHE A 23 2.86 -9.86 -9.92
N VAL A 24 2.64 -8.67 -10.49
CA VAL A 24 1.52 -8.30 -11.35
C VAL A 24 2.06 -7.43 -12.50
N SER A 25 1.61 -7.70 -13.72
CA SER A 25 1.94 -6.92 -14.93
C SER A 25 0.66 -6.67 -15.73
N ALA A 26 0.44 -5.44 -16.16
CA ALA A 26 -0.67 -5.05 -17.04
C ALA A 26 -0.11 -4.23 -18.21
N ALA A 27 -0.46 -4.61 -19.44
CA ALA A 27 -0.10 -3.86 -20.65
C ALA A 27 -1.14 -2.78 -20.91
N ILE A 28 -0.69 -1.57 -21.26
CA ILE A 28 -1.56 -0.39 -21.42
C ILE A 28 -2.27 -0.37 -22.79
N ASP A 29 -1.73 -1.06 -23.79
CA ASP A 29 -2.28 -1.03 -25.15
C ASP A 29 -2.54 -2.45 -25.72
N SER A 30 -3.79 -2.89 -25.70
CA SER A 30 -4.27 -3.96 -26.58
C SER A 30 -5.70 -3.67 -27.02
N PRO A 31 -5.98 -3.63 -28.34
CA PRO A 31 -7.34 -3.43 -28.83
C PRO A 31 -8.07 -4.79 -28.97
N GLU A 32 -9.11 -4.94 -28.15
CA GLU A 32 -10.31 -5.83 -28.24
C GLU A 32 -10.17 -7.38 -28.08
N PRO A 33 -11.26 -8.13 -27.79
CA PRO A 33 -12.67 -7.76 -27.49
C PRO A 33 -13.22 -8.31 -26.14
N ASP A 34 -14.40 -7.80 -25.73
CA ASP A 34 -15.36 -8.35 -24.76
C ASP A 34 -14.88 -9.04 -23.47
N ALA A 35 -15.22 -8.44 -22.32
CA ALA A 35 -16.03 -9.07 -21.27
C ALA A 35 -15.93 -8.27 -19.96
N ALA A 36 -17.01 -7.57 -19.58
CA ALA A 36 -17.45 -7.34 -18.20
C ALA A 36 -16.48 -6.81 -17.11
N ALA A 37 -15.22 -6.51 -17.41
CA ALA A 37 -14.17 -6.10 -16.47
C ALA A 37 -13.75 -4.65 -16.70
N ARG A 38 -14.63 -3.83 -17.31
CA ARG A 38 -14.55 -2.38 -17.12
C ARG A 38 -14.56 -2.18 -15.62
N SER A 39 -13.38 -1.88 -15.10
CA SER A 39 -13.18 -1.01 -13.97
C SER A 39 -14.33 -1.12 -12.98
N ARG A 40 -14.17 -1.95 -11.94
CA ARG A 40 -14.63 -1.46 -10.65
C ARG A 40 -13.91 -0.13 -10.50
N ASN A 41 -14.61 0.96 -10.84
CA ASN A 41 -14.19 2.34 -10.65
C ASN A 41 -14.08 2.50 -9.14
N THR A 42 -13.08 1.86 -8.55
CA THR A 42 -12.80 1.92 -7.13
C THR A 42 -12.34 3.33 -6.93
N GLU A 43 -13.22 4.13 -6.33
CA GLU A 43 -12.99 5.54 -6.12
C GLU A 43 -11.61 5.70 -5.50
N PRO A 44 -10.67 6.44 -6.10
CA PRO A 44 -9.28 6.28 -5.69
C PRO A 44 -8.98 6.73 -4.24
N LYS A 45 -9.90 7.48 -3.60
CA LYS A 45 -9.88 7.68 -2.13
C LYS A 45 -9.95 6.37 -1.33
N VAL A 46 -10.68 5.37 -1.85
CA VAL A 46 -10.78 4.03 -1.28
C VAL A 46 -9.45 3.31 -1.49
N VAL A 47 -8.86 3.40 -2.68
CA VAL A 47 -7.56 2.78 -2.97
C VAL A 47 -6.46 3.35 -2.07
N LEU A 48 -6.42 4.67 -1.89
CA LEU A 48 -5.47 5.33 -0.99
C LEU A 48 -5.70 4.95 0.47
N LEU A 49 -6.96 4.88 0.91
CA LEU A 49 -7.27 4.41 2.26
C LEU A 49 -6.76 2.98 2.48
N GLU A 50 -7.06 2.06 1.56
CA GLU A 50 -6.59 0.66 1.67
C GLU A 50 -5.06 0.57 1.63
N LEU A 51 -4.39 1.40 0.82
CA LEU A 51 -2.93 1.48 0.84
C LEU A 51 -2.41 1.95 2.20
N GLY A 52 -3.01 2.98 2.79
CA GLY A 52 -2.66 3.47 4.12
C GLY A 52 -2.83 2.41 5.20
N ILE A 53 -3.94 1.66 5.15
CA ILE A 53 -4.19 0.52 6.05
C ILE A 53 -3.14 -0.56 5.85
N LEU A 54 -2.87 -0.99 4.62
CA LEU A 54 -1.86 -2.01 4.32
C LEU A 54 -0.47 -1.63 4.85
N LEU A 55 -0.09 -0.36 4.74
CA LEU A 55 1.17 0.13 5.30
C LEU A 55 1.19 0.03 6.84
N LEU A 56 0.11 0.42 7.52
CA LEU A 56 0.00 0.22 8.98
C LEU A 56 0.10 -1.26 9.36
N GLU A 57 -0.59 -2.14 8.61
CA GLU A 57 -0.57 -3.58 8.85
C GLU A 57 0.82 -4.18 8.66
N ILE A 58 1.56 -3.75 7.63
CA ILE A 58 2.95 -4.18 7.39
C ILE A 58 3.84 -3.76 8.55
N TRP A 59 3.72 -2.50 8.99
CA TRP A 59 4.55 -1.96 10.07
C TRP A 59 4.29 -2.67 11.41
N HIS A 60 3.01 -2.85 11.76
CA HIS A 60 2.61 -3.44 13.04
C HIS A 60 2.48 -4.96 13.02
N GLN A 61 2.65 -5.60 11.85
CA GLN A 61 2.54 -7.05 11.65
C GLN A 61 1.22 -7.66 12.16
N THR A 62 0.14 -6.89 12.08
CA THR A 62 -1.22 -7.31 12.46
C THR A 62 -2.20 -6.68 11.49
N THR A 63 -3.38 -7.27 11.31
CA THR A 63 -4.43 -6.64 10.49
C THR A 63 -5.18 -5.58 11.28
N LEU A 64 -5.85 -4.68 10.57
CA LEU A 64 -6.78 -3.71 11.16
C LEU A 64 -7.85 -4.43 11.98
N GLU A 65 -8.38 -5.53 11.45
CA GLU A 65 -9.43 -6.31 12.10
C GLU A 65 -8.94 -6.93 13.41
N ALA A 66 -7.76 -7.55 13.39
CA ALA A 66 -7.16 -8.13 14.58
C ALA A 66 -6.83 -7.06 15.64
N ARG A 67 -6.35 -5.89 15.22
CA ARG A 67 -6.04 -4.75 16.12
C ARG A 67 -7.27 -4.27 16.88
N PHE A 68 -8.43 -4.21 16.21
CA PHE A 68 -9.67 -3.67 16.76
C PHE A 68 -10.72 -4.73 17.16
N GLY A 69 -10.35 -6.02 17.13
CA GLY A 69 -11.25 -7.13 17.52
C GLY A 69 -12.47 -7.27 16.60
N LEU A 70 -12.31 -6.98 15.31
CA LEU A 70 -13.36 -7.10 14.31
C LEU A 70 -13.41 -8.53 13.78
N ASN A 71 -14.61 -9.11 13.66
CA ASN A 71 -14.79 -10.47 13.17
C ASN A 71 -14.52 -10.60 11.67
N GLU A 72 -14.66 -9.50 10.93
CA GLU A 72 -14.48 -9.41 9.48
C GLU A 72 -14.10 -7.99 9.09
N ALA A 73 -13.49 -7.84 7.91
CA ALA A 73 -13.09 -6.54 7.38
C ALA A 73 -14.33 -5.68 7.10
N PRO A 74 -14.52 -4.54 7.81
CA PRO A 74 -15.65 -3.69 7.54
C PRO A 74 -15.61 -3.23 6.10
N THR A 75 -16.69 -3.37 5.35
CA THR A 75 -16.76 -2.86 3.97
C THR A 75 -17.03 -1.35 3.92
N ASP A 76 -17.41 -0.75 5.06
CA ASP A 76 -17.72 0.67 5.16
C ASP A 76 -16.44 1.53 5.17
N TYR A 77 -16.35 2.43 4.19
CA TYR A 77 -15.22 3.34 4.01
C TYR A 77 -14.95 4.22 5.23
N TYR A 78 -16.00 4.80 5.83
CA TYR A 78 -15.84 5.75 6.93
C TYR A 78 -15.41 5.04 8.21
N LEU A 79 -15.96 3.87 8.49
CA LEU A 79 -15.55 3.06 9.62
C LEU A 79 -14.08 2.65 9.50
N ARG A 80 -13.65 2.17 8.32
CA ARG A 80 -12.23 1.86 8.07
C ARG A 80 -11.35 3.11 8.23
N LEU A 81 -11.77 4.25 7.70
CA LEU A 81 -11.05 5.52 7.81
C LEU A 81 -10.85 5.93 9.27
N VAL A 82 -11.90 5.91 10.09
CA VAL A 82 -11.82 6.26 11.51
C VAL A 82 -10.84 5.35 12.25
N ARG A 83 -10.88 4.03 12.00
CA ARG A 83 -9.95 3.08 12.61
C ARG A 83 -8.50 3.27 12.15
N ALA A 84 -8.29 3.56 10.88
CA ALA A 84 -6.97 3.83 10.35
C ALA A 84 -6.39 5.13 10.93
N VAL A 85 -7.21 6.17 11.11
CA VAL A 85 -6.81 7.41 11.79
C VAL A 85 -6.47 7.17 13.26
N GLU A 86 -7.32 6.44 13.98
CA GLU A 86 -7.10 6.07 15.39
C GLU A 86 -5.78 5.29 15.55
N TRP A 87 -5.48 4.37 14.64
CA TRP A 87 -4.24 3.61 14.68
C TRP A 87 -3.00 4.45 14.30
N LEU A 88 -3.12 5.36 13.34
CA LEU A 88 -2.02 6.25 12.97
C LEU A 88 -1.65 7.22 14.12
N GLU A 89 -2.61 7.63 14.94
CA GLU A 89 -2.38 8.53 16.08
C GLU A 89 -1.84 7.80 17.33
N ASP A 90 -1.79 6.47 17.31
CA ASP A 90 -1.27 5.65 18.39
C ASP A 90 0.28 5.72 18.45
N SER A 91 0.81 6.19 19.58
CA SER A 91 2.24 6.43 19.77
C SER A 91 3.04 5.21 20.28
N ASP A 92 2.37 4.09 20.60
CA ASP A 92 3.04 2.96 21.27
C ASP A 92 4.11 2.28 20.39
N ASN A 93 4.02 2.40 19.05
CA ASN A 93 5.02 1.88 18.11
C ASN A 93 5.01 2.65 16.77
N SER A 94 5.34 3.94 16.81
CA SER A 94 5.27 4.79 15.61
C SER A 94 6.32 4.42 14.55
N PRO A 95 5.94 4.36 13.27
CA PRO A 95 6.89 4.15 12.17
C PRO A 95 7.86 5.32 12.01
N PRO A 96 8.97 5.15 11.26
CA PRO A 96 9.86 6.25 10.96
C PRO A 96 9.12 7.37 10.22
N TYR A 97 9.52 8.62 10.48
CA TYR A 97 8.82 9.82 10.03
C TYR A 97 8.38 9.81 8.54
N LEU A 98 9.24 9.39 7.61
CA LEU A 98 8.89 9.34 6.19
C LEU A 98 7.80 8.32 5.86
N TYR A 99 7.79 7.20 6.58
CA TYR A 99 6.79 6.15 6.45
C TYR A 99 5.46 6.63 7.02
N GLU A 100 5.48 7.17 8.24
CA GLU A 100 4.31 7.76 8.89
C GLU A 100 3.67 8.87 8.03
N THR A 101 4.51 9.73 7.44
CA THR A 101 4.05 10.81 6.56
C THR A 101 3.35 10.27 5.32
N ALA A 102 3.92 9.25 4.66
CA ALA A 102 3.29 8.63 3.50
C ALA A 102 1.95 7.95 3.86
N VAL A 103 1.89 7.27 5.00
CA VAL A 103 0.64 6.67 5.53
C VAL A 103 -0.40 7.75 5.81
N SER A 104 0.00 8.86 6.43
CA SER A 104 -0.86 10.00 6.70
C SER A 104 -1.44 10.60 5.41
N TYR A 105 -0.64 10.74 4.36
CA TYR A 105 -1.14 11.21 3.06
C TYR A 105 -2.11 10.20 2.40
N CYS A 106 -1.87 8.90 2.54
CA CYS A 106 -2.81 7.88 2.08
C CYS A 106 -4.18 7.98 2.78
N ILE A 107 -4.18 8.17 4.10
CA ILE A 107 -5.40 8.17 4.92
C ILE A 107 -6.12 9.53 4.90
N ARG A 108 -5.35 10.63 4.97
CA ARG A 108 -5.85 12.00 5.20
C ARG A 108 -5.70 12.92 3.99
N GLY A 109 -4.81 12.62 3.05
CA GLY A 109 -4.47 13.52 1.93
C GLY A 109 -5.66 13.88 1.05
N MET A 110 -6.66 13.00 0.99
CA MET A 110 -7.91 13.21 0.25
C MET A 110 -8.96 14.08 0.97
N LEU A 111 -8.71 14.48 2.21
CA LEU A 111 -9.62 15.33 2.99
C LEU A 111 -9.43 16.82 2.66
N GLY A 112 -8.35 17.19 1.97
CA GLY A 112 -8.10 18.57 1.53
C GLY A 112 -9.11 19.05 0.48
N PRO A 113 -9.59 20.31 0.55
CA PRO A 113 -10.55 20.85 -0.41
C PRO A 113 -10.00 20.91 -1.85
N GLU A 114 -8.68 21.05 -2.00
CA GLU A 114 -8.01 21.12 -3.31
C GLU A 114 -8.00 19.77 -4.03
N VAL A 115 -7.81 18.67 -3.30
CA VAL A 115 -7.74 17.31 -3.87
C VAL A 115 -9.12 16.76 -4.21
N ARG A 116 -10.18 17.20 -3.49
CA ARG A 116 -11.57 16.84 -3.81
C ARG A 116 -12.06 17.40 -5.15
N LEU A 117 -11.40 18.43 -5.67
CA LEU A 117 -11.73 19.09 -6.93
C LEU A 117 -10.88 18.60 -8.10
N MET A 118 -9.78 17.86 -7.84
CA MET A 118 -8.94 17.30 -8.89
C MET A 118 -9.62 16.09 -9.53
N SER A 119 -9.73 16.09 -10.86
CA SER A 119 -10.12 14.87 -11.58
C SER A 119 -8.98 13.85 -11.51
N TRP A 120 -9.30 12.60 -11.21
CA TRP A 120 -8.33 11.52 -11.02
C TRP A 120 -7.48 11.19 -12.27
N ASP A 121 -7.87 11.65 -13.45
CA ASP A 121 -7.11 11.54 -14.69
C ASP A 121 -6.11 12.68 -14.91
N THR A 122 -5.91 13.58 -13.93
CA THR A 122 -4.89 14.63 -14.06
C THR A 122 -3.50 14.11 -13.68
N ASN A 123 -2.51 14.50 -14.48
CA ASN A 123 -1.10 14.31 -14.14
C ASN A 123 -0.74 14.93 -12.77
N GLU A 124 -1.50 15.91 -12.30
CA GLU A 124 -1.27 16.58 -11.01
C GLU A 124 -1.48 15.65 -9.82
N LEU A 125 -2.52 14.83 -9.84
CA LEU A 125 -2.76 13.85 -8.79
C LEU A 125 -1.65 12.79 -8.78
N TRP A 126 -1.30 12.24 -9.94
CA TRP A 126 -0.23 11.24 -10.01
C TRP A 126 1.12 11.81 -9.58
N ASN A 127 1.40 13.07 -9.91
CA ASN A 127 2.57 13.78 -9.40
C ASN A 127 2.55 13.90 -7.88
N TRP A 128 1.40 14.24 -7.29
CA TRP A 128 1.21 14.31 -5.84
C TRP A 128 1.41 12.93 -5.19
N VAL A 129 0.78 11.87 -5.71
CA VAL A 129 0.97 10.49 -5.21
C VAL A 129 2.44 10.08 -5.27
N CYS A 130 3.09 10.32 -6.40
CA CYS A 130 4.51 9.98 -6.57
C CYS A 130 5.40 10.73 -5.57
N LYS A 131 5.16 12.03 -5.40
CA LYS A 131 5.98 12.91 -4.57
C LYS A 131 5.75 12.70 -3.07
N ASP A 132 4.49 12.62 -2.65
CA ASP A 132 4.11 12.69 -1.23
C ASP A 132 3.88 11.30 -0.62
N ILE A 133 3.74 10.24 -1.44
CA ILE A 133 3.58 8.85 -0.97
C ILE A 133 4.74 7.97 -1.42
N ILE A 134 4.98 7.85 -2.74
CA ILE A 134 5.92 6.85 -3.28
C ILE A 134 7.38 7.20 -2.98
N GLU A 135 7.79 8.45 -3.20
CA GLU A 135 9.16 8.89 -2.96
C GLU A 135 9.58 8.74 -1.48
N PRO A 136 8.79 9.15 -0.47
CA PRO A 136 9.11 8.91 0.93
C PRO A 136 9.25 7.43 1.29
N LEU A 137 8.37 6.56 0.78
CA LEU A 137 8.44 5.12 1.00
C LEU A 137 9.71 4.53 0.36
N SER A 138 10.03 4.91 -0.87
CA SER A 138 11.25 4.49 -1.58
C SER A 138 12.52 4.94 -0.85
N ASN A 139 12.54 6.18 -0.36
CA ASN A 139 13.66 6.73 0.39
C ASN A 139 13.81 6.08 1.77
N ASN A 140 12.70 5.69 2.40
CA ASN A 140 12.74 4.87 3.60
C ASN A 140 13.44 3.52 3.32
N CYS A 141 13.04 2.78 2.27
CA CYS A 141 13.64 1.49 1.93
C CYS A 141 15.16 1.54 1.64
N LYS A 142 15.68 2.66 1.12
CA LYS A 142 17.13 2.84 0.89
C LYS A 142 17.94 2.85 2.19
N GLN A 143 17.33 3.18 3.32
CA GLN A 143 17.97 3.17 4.63
C GLN A 143 18.19 1.75 5.17
N TRP A 144 17.54 0.74 4.56
CA TRP A 144 17.61 -0.67 4.97
C TRP A 144 18.46 -1.52 4.01
N ARG A 145 19.23 -0.89 3.10
CA ARG A 145 20.17 -1.57 2.19
C ARG A 145 21.59 -1.61 2.73
#